data_AF-A0A5C7V8G9-F1
#
_entry.id   AF-A0A5C7V8G9-F1
#
_cell.length_a   1.000
_cell.length_b   1.000
_cell.length_c   1.000
_cell.angle_alpha   90.00
_cell.angle_beta   90.00
_cell.angle_gamma   90.00
#
_symmetry.space_group_name_H-M   'P 1'
#
loop_
_entity.id
_entity.type
_entity.pdbx_description
1 polymer ?
#
loop_
_entity_poly.entity_id
_entity_poly.type
_entity_poly.pdbx_seq_one_letter_code
_entity_poly.pdbx_strand_id
1 'polypeptide(L)'
;MKCISNYTFGPKLIIRSYQQGMVAVEFALITIILVTFLFGAMEMSRALFYWNTATEATRLGARLAVVCDQDASAIKTKMQAMLGVLEADQISVTYLPDGCDSNSCRSVTVSINGFNFAMLVPVLPLNIPMPPFSTTLPRESMDSENPDCT
;
A
#
# COMPACT_ATOMS: atom_id res chain seq x y z
N MET A 1 35.55 -81.86 30.64
CA MET A 1 36.16 -80.51 30.77
C MET A 1 36.63 -80.14 29.35
N LYS A 2 36.11 -79.16 28.61
CA LYS A 2 35.40 -77.91 28.91
C LYS A 2 34.50 -77.54 27.70
N CYS A 3 33.35 -76.98 28.07
CA CYS A 3 32.39 -76.10 27.39
C CYS A 3 32.33 -76.00 25.85
N ILE A 4 31.14 -76.35 25.35
CA ILE A 4 30.51 -75.87 24.12
C ILE A 4 30.29 -74.35 24.26
N SER A 5 30.89 -73.55 23.38
CA SER A 5 30.69 -72.10 23.36
C SER A 5 29.55 -71.75 22.42
N ASN A 6 28.40 -71.46 23.02
CA ASN A 6 27.21 -70.95 22.37
C ASN A 6 27.34 -69.42 22.33
N TYR A 7 27.48 -68.83 21.14
CA TYR A 7 27.25 -67.41 20.93
C TYR A 7 26.15 -67.24 19.90
N THR A 8 24.96 -67.01 20.43
CA THR A 8 23.76 -66.58 19.73
C THR A 8 24.04 -65.27 19.00
N PHE A 9 23.82 -65.29 17.69
CA PHE A 9 23.90 -64.13 16.81
C PHE A 9 22.67 -63.24 17.08
N GLY A 10 22.82 -62.24 17.94
CA GLY A 10 21.77 -61.24 18.21
C GLY A 10 21.52 -60.35 16.99
N PRO A 11 20.29 -59.83 16.80
CA PRO A 11 19.97 -59.00 15.64
C PRO A 11 20.72 -57.66 15.73
N LYS A 12 21.45 -57.30 14.67
CA LYS A 12 21.95 -55.92 14.48
C LYS A 12 20.75 -55.00 14.23
N LEU A 13 20.30 -54.28 15.26
CA LEU A 13 19.43 -53.13 15.08
C LEU A 13 20.23 -52.01 14.42
N ILE A 14 20.15 -51.89 13.10
CA ILE A 14 20.67 -50.75 12.36
C ILE A 14 19.72 -49.58 12.61
N ILE A 15 20.04 -48.72 13.58
CA ILE A 15 19.33 -47.45 13.77
C ILE A 15 19.81 -46.49 12.67
N ARG A 16 19.11 -46.49 11.53
CA ARG A 16 19.32 -45.52 10.45
C ARG A 16 18.44 -44.30 10.69
N SER A 17 18.81 -43.43 11.63
CA SER A 17 18.03 -42.23 11.99
C SER A 17 18.71 -40.88 11.68
N TYR A 18 19.89 -40.87 11.05
CA TYR A 18 20.66 -39.62 10.88
C TYR A 18 20.26 -38.74 9.68
N GLN A 19 19.26 -39.14 8.88
CA GLN A 19 18.89 -38.44 7.64
C GLN A 19 17.53 -37.71 7.73
N GLN A 20 16.72 -38.00 8.76
CA GLN A 20 15.37 -37.42 8.87
C GLN A 20 15.35 -35.98 9.39
N GLY A 21 16.39 -35.55 10.12
CA GLY A 21 16.51 -34.18 10.61
C GLY A 21 17.02 -33.17 9.58
N MET A 22 17.90 -33.59 8.65
CA MET A 22 18.48 -32.66 7.66
C MET A 22 17.44 -32.14 6.66
N VAL A 23 16.53 -33.01 6.20
CA VAL A 23 15.47 -32.63 5.26
C VAL A 23 14.54 -31.56 5.85
N ALA A 24 14.26 -31.65 7.16
CA ALA A 24 13.44 -30.65 7.86
C ALA A 24 14.12 -29.28 7.91
N VAL A 25 15.45 -29.24 8.10
CA VAL A 25 16.23 -27.99 8.13
C VAL A 25 16.32 -27.34 6.76
N GLU A 26 16.56 -28.13 5.70
CA GLU A 26 16.60 -27.62 4.32
C GLU A 26 15.26 -27.02 3.92
N PHE A 27 14.15 -27.71 4.23
CA PHE A 27 12.81 -27.19 3.98
C PHE A 27 12.52 -25.90 4.77
N ALA A 28 12.96 -25.82 6.03
CA ALA A 28 12.76 -24.63 6.85
C ALA A 28 13.48 -23.40 6.27
N LEU A 29 14.71 -23.56 5.78
CA LEU A 29 15.47 -22.46 5.17
C LEU A 29 14.80 -21.94 3.89
N ILE A 30 14.35 -22.85 3.01
CA ILE A 30 13.63 -22.47 1.79
C ILE A 30 12.32 -21.76 2.13
N THR A 31 11.59 -22.28 3.13
CA THR A 31 10.30 -21.71 3.55
C THR A 31 10.47 -20.29 4.09
N ILE A 32 11.51 -20.03 4.89
CA ILE A 32 11.79 -18.69 5.41
C ILE A 32 12.01 -17.69 4.27
N ILE A 33 12.82 -18.07 3.27
CA ILE A 33 13.09 -17.22 2.10
C ILE A 33 11.82 -17.00 1.28
N LEU A 34 11.06 -18.07 1.02
CA LEU A 34 9.80 -18.01 0.25
C LEU A 34 8.77 -17.10 0.93
N VAL A 35 8.56 -17.25 2.24
CA VAL A 35 7.61 -16.46 3.01
C VAL A 35 8.01 -14.98 3.01
N THR A 36 9.30 -14.68 3.18
CA THR A 36 9.81 -13.30 3.10
C THR A 36 9.55 -12.69 1.73
N PHE A 37 9.78 -13.44 0.65
CA PHE A 37 9.51 -12.99 -0.71
C PHE A 37 8.01 -12.72 -0.94
N LEU A 38 7.13 -13.60 -0.45
CA LEU A 38 5.68 -13.43 -0.56
C LEU A 38 5.18 -12.18 0.17
N PHE A 39 5.65 -11.93 1.41
CA PHE A 39 5.32 -10.69 2.12
C PHE A 39 5.83 -9.45 1.38
N GLY A 40 7.05 -9.49 0.84
CA GLY A 40 7.60 -8.41 0.02
C GLY A 40 6.74 -8.12 -1.21
N ALA A 41 6.30 -9.17 -1.92
CA ALA A 41 5.42 -9.04 -3.08
C ALA A 41 4.04 -8.48 -2.71
N MET A 42 3.47 -8.90 -1.58
CA MET A 42 2.19 -8.38 -1.08
C MET A 42 2.27 -6.88 -0.75
N GLU A 43 3.32 -6.44 -0.03
CA GLU A 43 3.49 -5.03 0.30
C GLU A 43 3.73 -4.16 -0.94
N MET A 44 4.51 -4.63 -1.92
CA MET A 44 4.71 -3.91 -3.18
C MET A 44 3.40 -3.80 -3.99
N SER A 45 2.61 -4.88 -4.02
CA SER A 45 1.31 -4.89 -4.69
C SER A 45 0.36 -3.86 -4.06
N ARG A 46 0.37 -3.79 -2.73
CA ARG A 46 -0.39 -2.81 -1.96
C ARG A 46 0.09 -1.39 -2.30
N ALA A 47 1.39 -1.12 -2.25
CA ALA A 47 1.94 0.20 -2.58
C ALA A 47 1.52 0.68 -3.98
N LEU A 48 1.60 -0.20 -4.99
CA LEU A 48 1.17 0.11 -6.35
C LEU A 48 -0.33 0.40 -6.45
N PHE A 49 -1.17 -0.32 -5.70
CA PHE A 49 -2.60 -0.02 -5.61
C PHE A 49 -2.83 1.41 -5.10
N TYR A 50 -2.16 1.82 -4.02
CA TYR A 50 -2.26 3.19 -3.49
C TYR A 50 -1.87 4.26 -4.52
N TRP A 51 -0.82 4.02 -5.32
CA TRP A 51 -0.40 4.96 -6.37
C TRP A 51 -1.45 5.12 -7.48
N ASN A 52 -2.07 4.02 -7.91
CA ASN A 52 -3.15 4.07 -8.89
C ASN A 52 -4.40 4.75 -8.31
N THR A 53 -4.77 4.40 -7.08
CA THR A 53 -5.93 5.01 -6.40
C THR A 53 -5.73 6.49 -6.17
N ALA A 54 -4.53 6.97 -5.82
CA ALA A 54 -4.28 8.39 -5.65
C ALA A 54 -4.40 9.18 -6.95
N THR A 55 -3.97 8.60 -8.09
CA THR A 55 -4.16 9.22 -9.40
C THR A 55 -5.64 9.38 -9.74
N GLU A 56 -6.45 8.37 -9.43
CA GLU A 56 -7.90 8.46 -9.61
C GLU A 56 -8.55 9.42 -8.60
N ALA A 57 -8.06 9.47 -7.36
CA ALA A 57 -8.53 10.39 -6.34
C ALA A 57 -8.25 11.85 -6.71
N THR A 58 -7.07 12.18 -7.28
CA THR A 58 -6.80 13.54 -7.79
C THR A 58 -7.69 13.87 -8.99
N ARG A 59 -7.98 12.90 -9.86
CA ARG A 59 -8.88 13.09 -11.00
C ARG A 59 -10.32 13.36 -10.55
N LEU A 60 -10.81 12.62 -9.56
CA LEU A 60 -12.12 12.90 -8.94
C LEU A 60 -12.11 14.25 -8.23
N GLY A 61 -11.08 14.53 -7.43
CA GLY A 61 -10.93 15.79 -6.71
C GLY A 61 -10.96 16.98 -7.67
N ALA A 62 -10.24 16.91 -8.78
CA ALA A 62 -10.23 17.96 -9.80
C ALA A 62 -11.62 18.16 -10.44
N ARG A 63 -12.35 17.08 -10.72
CA ARG A 63 -13.72 17.17 -11.27
C ARG A 63 -14.70 17.81 -10.29
N LEU A 64 -14.57 17.53 -9.01
CA LEU A 64 -15.37 18.18 -7.98
C LEU A 64 -14.96 19.64 -7.81
N ALA A 65 -13.66 19.92 -7.81
CA ALA A 65 -13.14 21.27 -7.58
C ALA A 65 -13.43 22.27 -8.71
N VAL A 66 -13.76 21.81 -9.92
CA VAL A 66 -14.20 22.69 -11.03
C VAL A 66 -15.70 22.98 -11.03
N VAL A 67 -16.50 22.18 -10.30
CA VAL A 67 -17.96 22.31 -10.20
C VAL A 67 -18.37 22.94 -8.87
N CYS A 68 -17.71 22.56 -7.77
CA CYS A 68 -17.99 23.05 -6.43
C CYS A 68 -17.29 24.37 -6.16
N ASP A 69 -17.84 25.15 -5.22
CA ASP A 69 -17.21 26.37 -4.73
C ASP A 69 -15.83 26.11 -4.11
N GLN A 70 -15.04 27.16 -3.97
CA GLN A 70 -13.67 27.08 -3.46
C GLN A 70 -13.63 26.43 -2.07
N ASP A 71 -12.67 25.53 -1.87
CA ASP A 71 -12.38 24.87 -0.59
C ASP A 71 -13.55 24.08 0.03
N ALA A 72 -14.47 23.58 -0.80
CA ALA A 72 -15.52 22.66 -0.35
C ALA A 72 -14.91 21.46 0.40
N SER A 73 -15.23 21.32 1.69
CA SER A 73 -14.81 20.20 2.54
C SER A 73 -15.23 18.84 1.96
N ALA A 74 -16.27 18.83 1.12
CA ALA A 74 -16.69 17.70 0.32
C ALA A 74 -15.56 17.14 -0.58
N ILE A 75 -14.73 17.99 -1.21
CA ILE A 75 -13.63 17.53 -2.09
C ILE A 75 -12.68 16.64 -1.29
N LYS A 76 -12.24 17.12 -0.12
CA LYS A 76 -11.34 16.36 0.77
C LYS A 76 -12.03 15.10 1.28
N THR A 77 -13.28 15.19 1.71
CA THR A 77 -14.05 14.05 2.23
C THR A 77 -14.21 12.93 1.19
N LYS A 78 -14.54 13.26 -0.07
CA LYS A 78 -14.70 12.27 -1.14
C LYS A 78 -13.35 11.67 -1.56
N MET A 79 -12.28 12.48 -1.59
CA MET A 79 -10.91 11.99 -1.83
C MET A 79 -10.46 11.03 -0.71
N GLN A 80 -10.74 11.36 0.55
CA GLN A 80 -10.46 10.50 1.70
C GLN A 80 -11.31 9.24 1.70
N ALA A 81 -12.57 9.29 1.23
CA ALA A 81 -13.40 8.11 1.07
C ALA A 81 -12.82 7.13 0.04
N MET A 82 -12.14 7.62 -1.00
CA MET A 82 -11.41 6.77 -1.96
C MET A 82 -10.07 6.26 -1.39
N LEU A 83 -9.36 7.12 -0.68
CA LEU A 83 -8.03 6.84 -0.14
C LEU A 83 -8.03 7.11 1.37
N GLY A 84 -8.56 6.18 2.16
CA GLY A 84 -8.76 6.35 3.61
C GLY A 84 -7.51 6.54 4.46
N VAL A 85 -6.32 6.39 3.85
CA VAL A 85 -5.03 6.65 4.51
C VAL A 85 -4.61 8.12 4.36
N LEU A 86 -5.31 8.89 3.54
CA LEU A 86 -4.96 10.27 3.22
C LEU A 86 -5.51 11.24 4.27
N GLU A 87 -4.66 12.16 4.71
CA GLU A 87 -5.05 13.23 5.63
C GLU A 87 -5.36 14.52 4.86
N ALA A 88 -6.22 15.37 5.44
CA ALA A 88 -6.70 16.60 4.81
C ALA A 88 -5.58 17.61 4.49
N ASP A 89 -4.46 17.52 5.20
CA ASP A 89 -3.26 18.37 5.04
C ASP A 89 -2.40 17.95 3.84
N GLN A 90 -2.54 16.70 3.39
CA GLN A 90 -1.79 16.15 2.25
C GLN A 90 -2.48 16.50 0.92
N ILE A 91 -3.70 17.02 0.96
CA ILE A 91 -4.50 17.42 -0.20
C ILE A 91 -4.41 18.94 -0.34
N SER A 92 -3.86 19.41 -1.47
CA SER A 92 -3.83 20.82 -1.83
C SER A 92 -4.64 21.07 -3.09
N VAL A 93 -5.51 22.08 -3.03
CA VAL A 93 -6.31 22.56 -4.15
C VAL A 93 -5.84 23.99 -4.43
N THR A 94 -5.41 24.24 -5.65
CA THR A 94 -4.90 25.55 -6.07
C THR A 94 -5.71 26.05 -7.25
N TYR A 95 -6.21 27.27 -7.13
CA TYR A 95 -7.02 27.92 -8.16
C TYR A 95 -6.15 28.94 -8.91
N LEU A 96 -6.29 29.00 -10.23
CA LEU A 96 -5.52 29.91 -11.08
C LEU A 96 -6.48 30.80 -11.88
N PRO A 97 -6.24 32.12 -11.99
CA PRO A 97 -5.14 32.90 -11.39
C PRO A 97 -5.27 33.10 -9.87
N ASP A 98 -4.15 33.35 -9.19
CA ASP A 98 -4.14 33.53 -7.73
C ASP A 98 -5.11 34.63 -7.27
N GLY A 99 -5.91 34.34 -6.24
CA GLY A 99 -6.92 35.27 -5.72
C GLY A 99 -8.16 35.41 -6.60
N CYS A 100 -8.37 34.50 -7.55
CA CYS A 100 -9.61 34.44 -8.32
C CYS A 100 -10.80 34.06 -7.43
N ASP A 101 -11.98 34.53 -7.83
CA ASP A 101 -13.27 34.17 -7.24
C ASP A 101 -13.99 33.11 -8.08
N SER A 102 -15.15 32.65 -7.61
CA SER A 102 -15.98 31.65 -8.29
C SER A 102 -16.32 32.06 -9.73
N ASN A 103 -16.19 33.33 -10.14
CA ASN A 103 -16.49 33.81 -11.50
C ASN A 103 -15.25 34.04 -12.38
N SER A 104 -14.09 34.28 -11.79
CA SER A 104 -12.85 34.70 -12.47
C SER A 104 -11.78 33.62 -12.51
N CYS A 105 -11.94 32.52 -11.77
CA CYS A 105 -11.03 31.39 -11.87
C CYS A 105 -11.11 30.72 -13.24
N ARG A 106 -9.96 30.27 -13.74
CA ARG A 106 -9.84 29.67 -15.07
C ARG A 106 -9.48 28.19 -15.03
N SER A 107 -8.69 27.79 -14.05
CA SER A 107 -8.30 26.39 -13.87
C SER A 107 -8.11 26.06 -12.41
N VAL A 108 -8.29 24.79 -12.09
CA VAL A 108 -8.11 24.25 -10.75
C VAL A 108 -7.13 23.09 -10.83
N THR A 109 -6.14 23.10 -9.95
CA THR A 109 -5.15 22.04 -9.81
C THR A 109 -5.33 21.39 -8.44
N VAL A 110 -5.61 20.09 -8.44
CA VAL A 110 -5.66 19.29 -7.21
C VAL A 110 -4.40 18.44 -7.15
N SER A 111 -3.69 18.47 -6.03
CA SER A 111 -2.49 17.67 -5.82
C SER A 111 -2.44 17.00 -4.45
N ILE A 112 -1.86 15.80 -4.43
CA ILE A 112 -1.56 15.04 -3.22
C ILE A 112 -0.04 15.07 -3.03
N ASN A 113 0.40 15.64 -1.91
CA ASN A 113 1.82 15.80 -1.56
C ASN A 113 2.09 15.18 -0.19
N GLY A 114 3.34 14.76 0.07
CA GLY A 114 3.82 14.45 1.43
C GLY A 114 3.37 13.11 2.04
N PHE A 115 2.67 12.26 1.29
CA PHE A 115 2.19 10.98 1.81
C PHE A 115 3.31 9.92 1.90
N ASN A 116 3.53 9.39 3.10
CA ASN A 116 4.46 8.29 3.34
C ASN A 116 3.70 6.97 3.52
N PHE A 117 4.00 6.00 2.65
CA PHE A 117 3.43 4.66 2.77
C PHE A 117 4.20 3.86 3.82
N ALA A 118 3.54 3.55 4.93
CA ALA A 118 4.08 2.67 5.96
C ALA A 118 3.88 1.20 5.56
N MET A 119 4.98 0.46 5.41
CA MET A 119 4.93 -0.98 5.18
C MET A 119 4.56 -1.72 6.48
N LEU A 120 3.72 -2.76 6.38
CA LEU A 120 3.26 -3.54 7.54
C LEU A 120 4.16 -4.76 7.86
N VAL A 121 5.34 -4.86 7.24
CA VAL A 121 6.24 -5.99 7.47
C VAL A 121 6.77 -6.01 8.92
N PRO A 122 6.69 -7.16 9.63
CA PRO A 122 7.10 -7.26 11.03
C PRO A 122 8.59 -7.01 11.31
N VAL A 123 9.44 -7.11 10.29
CA VAL A 123 10.90 -7.13 10.44
C VAL A 123 11.53 -5.74 10.31
N LEU A 124 10.96 -4.85 9.48
CA LEU A 124 11.55 -3.53 9.24
C LEU A 124 10.47 -2.50 8.88
N PRO A 125 10.20 -1.49 9.74
CA PRO A 125 9.27 -0.41 9.41
C PRO A 125 9.91 0.52 8.39
N LEU A 126 9.67 0.24 7.11
CA LEU A 126 10.09 1.08 6.00
C LEU A 126 8.97 2.05 5.62
N ASN A 127 9.33 3.32 5.49
CA ASN A 127 8.46 4.37 4.97
C ASN A 127 8.94 4.75 3.58
N ILE A 128 8.13 4.47 2.56
CA ILE A 128 8.44 4.87 1.19
C ILE A 128 7.66 6.16 0.87
N PRO A 129 8.35 7.26 0.51
CA PRO A 129 7.66 8.46 0.09
C PRO A 129 6.96 8.20 -1.25
N MET A 130 5.70 8.55 -1.30
CA MET A 130 4.93 8.52 -2.54
C MET A 130 5.33 9.71 -3.43
N PRO A 131 5.47 9.53 -4.75
CA PRO A 131 5.67 10.67 -5.64
C PRO A 131 4.43 11.59 -5.62
N PRO A 132 4.59 12.89 -5.89
CA PRO A 132 3.45 13.80 -5.94
C PRO A 132 2.56 13.48 -7.14
N PHE A 133 1.24 13.46 -6.93
CA PHE A 133 0.24 13.29 -7.98
C PHE A 133 -0.58 14.57 -8.08
N SER A 134 -0.78 15.06 -9.30
CA SER A 134 -1.60 16.26 -9.54
C SER A 134 -2.47 16.10 -10.78
N THR A 135 -3.60 16.78 -10.77
CA THR A 135 -4.51 16.85 -11.92
C THR A 135 -5.04 18.27 -12.04
N THR A 136 -4.95 18.84 -13.24
CA THR A 136 -5.42 20.19 -13.55
C THR A 136 -6.56 20.11 -14.55
N LEU A 137 -7.66 20.81 -14.25
CA LEU A 137 -8.83 20.91 -15.12
C LEU A 137 -9.30 22.38 -15.22
N PRO A 138 -9.88 22.80 -16.36
CA PRO A 138 -10.47 24.14 -16.48
C PRO A 138 -11.72 24.27 -15.61
N ARG A 139 -12.03 25.50 -15.19
CA ARG A 139 -13.25 25.80 -14.43
C ARG A 139 -14.49 25.51 -15.28
N GLU A 140 -15.48 24.88 -14.65
CA GLU A 140 -16.85 24.73 -15.18
C GLU A 140 -17.79 25.69 -14.43
N SER A 141 -18.63 25.21 -13.50
CA SER A 141 -19.66 26.03 -12.84
C SER A 141 -19.14 26.78 -11.60
N MET A 142 -18.42 26.08 -10.71
CA MET A 142 -18.02 26.57 -9.38
C MET A 142 -19.20 27.12 -8.55
N ASP A 143 -20.24 26.32 -8.39
CA ASP A 143 -21.48 26.65 -7.70
C ASP A 143 -21.64 25.81 -6.41
N SER A 144 -21.94 26.49 -5.31
CA SER A 144 -22.19 25.89 -3.99
C SER A 144 -23.54 25.17 -3.87
N GLU A 145 -24.51 25.45 -4.76
CA GLU A 145 -25.83 24.76 -4.73
C GLU A 145 -25.80 23.36 -5.34
N ASN A 146 -24.69 22.94 -5.95
CA ASN A 146 -24.60 21.62 -6.58
C ASN A 146 -24.60 20.50 -5.51
N PRO A 147 -25.52 19.51 -5.59
CA PRO A 147 -25.65 18.46 -4.57
C PRO A 147 -24.41 17.56 -4.43
N ASP A 148 -23.52 17.51 -5.43
CA ASP A 148 -22.27 16.75 -5.33
C ASP A 148 -21.24 17.42 -4.40
N CYS A 149 -21.48 18.68 -4.02
CA CYS A 149 -20.61 19.51 -3.19
C CYS A 149 -20.94 19.44 -1.69
N THR A 150 -21.88 18.57 -1.31
CA THR A 150 -22.24 18.26 0.09
C THR A 150 -21.73 16.88 0.55
#